data_AF-A0A6A7RQ23-F1
#
_entry.id   AF-A0A6A7RQ23-F1
#
_cell.length_a   1.000
_cell.length_b   1.000
_cell.length_c   1.000
_cell.angle_alpha   90.00
_cell.angle_beta   90.00
_cell.angle_gamma   90.00
#
_symmetry.space_group_name_H-M   'P 1'
#
loop_
_entity.id
_entity.type
_entity.pdbx_description
1 polymer ?
#
loop_
_entity_poly.entity_id
_entity_poly.type
_entity_poly.pdbx_seq_one_letter_code
_entity_poly.pdbx_strand_id
1 'polypeptide(L)' 'MAGPKYEVVLTAGAEQDLESIYDYIAEFDCKANSDYVLDRLLEVVESLTAFPERGAYPKELVALGIRDY' A
#
# COMPACT_ATOMS: atom_id res chain seq x y z
N MET A 1 24.83 0.96 -4.45
CA MET A 1 24.51 1.13 -5.87
C MET A 1 23.00 1.30 -5.97
N ALA A 2 22.51 2.35 -6.62
CA ALA A 2 21.07 2.49 -6.83
C ALA A 2 20.65 1.41 -7.83
N GLY A 3 19.82 0.45 -7.40
CA GLY A 3 19.22 -0.54 -8.28
C GLY A 3 18.26 0.10 -9.29
N PRO A 4 17.71 -0.69 -10.23
CA PRO A 4 16.70 -0.19 -11.16
C PRO A 4 15.52 0.41 -10.37
N LYS A 5 15.02 1.56 -10.83
CA LYS A 5 13.78 2.16 -10.31
C LYS A 5 12.60 1.63 -11.13
N TYR A 6 11.54 1.22 -10.44
CA TYR A 6 10.31 0.75 -11.04
C TYR A 6 9.23 1.83 -10.99
N GLU A 7 8.47 1.94 -12.08
CA GLU A 7 7.24 2.73 -12.07
C GLU A 7 6.18 2.00 -11.22
N VAL A 8 5.57 2.73 -10.29
CA VAL A 8 4.52 2.21 -9.42
C VAL A 8 3.23 2.90 -9.81
N VAL A 9 2.23 2.11 -10.19
CA VAL A 9 0.90 2.58 -10.58
C VAL A 9 -0.14 1.94 -9.68
N LEU A 10 -1.16 2.71 -9.30
CA LEU A 10 -2.31 2.20 -8.57
C LEU A 10 -3.36 1.72 -9.56
N THR A 11 -3.99 0.59 -9.23
CA THR A 11 -5.21 0.18 -9.92
C THR A 11 -6.38 1.04 -9.43
N ALA A 12 -7.42 1.18 -10.24
CA ALA A 12 -8.63 1.89 -9.83
C ALA A 12 -9.25 1.31 -8.54
N GLY A 13 -9.15 -0.01 -8.33
CA GLY A 13 -9.59 -0.66 -7.10
C GLY A 13 -8.77 -0.22 -5.88
N ALA A 14 -7.45 -0.18 -6.01
CA ALA A 14 -6.57 0.27 -4.92
C ALA A 14 -6.77 1.75 -4.58
N GLU A 15 -7.05 2.61 -5.57
CA GLU A 15 -7.42 4.02 -5.32
C GLU A 15 -8.73 4.12 -4.53
N GLN A 16 -9.74 3.33 -4.90
CA GLN A 16 -11.03 3.31 -4.21
C GLN A 16 -10.94 2.75 -2.79
N ASP A 17 -10.04 1.77 -2.56
CA ASP A 17 -9.74 1.26 -1.23
C ASP A 17 -9.10 2.34 -0.34
N LEU A 18 -8.17 3.13 -0.88
CA LEU A 18 -7.54 4.26 -0.17
C LEU A 18 -8.57 5.33 0.21
N GLU A 19 -9.47 5.69 -0.71
CA GLU A 19 -10.57 6.64 -0.45
C GLU A 19 -11.49 6.11 0.66
N SER A 20 -11.89 4.84 0.58
CA SER A 20 -12.76 4.20 1.58
C SER A 20 -12.13 4.17 2.97
N ILE A 21 -10.83 3.86 3.08
CA ILE A 21 -10.08 3.90 4.34
C ILE A 21 -10.03 5.34 4.89
N TYR A 22 -9.73 6.31 4.02
CA TYR A 22 -9.62 7.71 4.40
C TYR A 22 -10.96 8.23 4.95
N ASP A 23 -12.06 7.98 4.23
CA ASP A 23 -13.40 8.43 4.62
C ASP A 23 -13.83 7.80 5.94
N TYR A 24 -13.58 6.51 6.13
CA TYR A 24 -13.89 5.81 7.37
C TYR A 24 -13.16 6.43 8.58
N ILE A 25 -11.85 6.66 8.47
CA ILE A 25 -11.08 7.25 9.59
C ILE A 25 -11.51 8.69 9.84
N ALA A 26 -11.77 9.46 8.78
CA ALA A 26 -12.22 10.84 8.91
C ALA A 26 -13.59 10.95 9.59
N GLU A 27 -14.51 10.02 9.31
CA GLU A 27 -15.84 9.95 9.89
C GLU A 27 -15.83 9.50 11.35
N PHE A 28 -15.06 8.46 11.69
CA PHE A 28 -15.15 7.77 12.99
C PHE A 28 -14.05 8.13 14.00
N ASP A 29 -13.00 8.84 13.59
CA ASP A 29 -11.91 9.30 14.46
C ASP A 29 -11.66 10.80 14.27
N CYS A 30 -10.84 11.17 13.28
CA CYS A 30 -10.63 12.56 12.90
C CYS A 30 -9.89 12.67 11.56
N LYS A 31 -10.05 13.81 10.89
CA LYS A 31 -9.34 14.12 9.63
C LYS A 31 -7.82 14.02 9.77
N ALA A 32 -7.25 14.48 10.89
CA ALA A 32 -5.80 14.48 11.09
C ALA A 32 -5.20 13.07 11.09
N ASN A 33 -5.88 12.09 11.68
CA ASN A 33 -5.44 10.70 11.66
C ASN A 33 -5.64 10.08 10.27
N SER A 34 -6.69 10.48 9.56
CA SER A 34 -6.92 10.05 8.18
C SER A 34 -5.82 10.54 7.22
N ASP A 35 -5.48 11.83 7.28
CA ASP A 35 -4.35 12.43 6.55
C ASP A 35 -3.04 11.68 6.86
N TYR A 36 -2.76 11.45 8.15
CA TYR A 36 -1.57 10.73 8.59
C TYR A 36 -1.50 9.31 8.00
N VAL A 37 -2.60 8.55 8.03
CA VAL A 37 -2.60 7.18 7.50
C VAL A 37 -2.39 7.18 5.98
N LEU A 38 -3.04 8.08 5.24
CA LEU A 38 -2.88 8.20 3.80
C LEU A 38 -1.42 8.53 3.44
N ASP A 39 -0.81 9.51 4.12
CA ASP A 39 0.60 9.87 3.90
C ASP A 39 1.52 8.67 4.13
N ARG A 40 1.33 7.93 5.23
CA ARG A 40 2.12 6.73 5.53
C ARG A 40 1.98 5.64 4.47
N LEU A 41 0.78 5.45 3.92
CA LEU A 41 0.55 4.48 2.84
C LEU A 41 1.25 4.92 1.55
N LEU A 42 1.17 6.20 1.19
CA LEU A 42 1.81 6.74 -0.01
C LEU A 42 3.35 6.68 0.08
N GLU A 43 3.94 6.92 1.25
CA GLU A 43 5.38 6.71 1.46
C GLU A 43 5.80 5.25 1.23
N VAL A 44 4.96 4.30 1.68
CA VAL A 44 5.20 2.87 1.47
C VAL A 44 5.12 2.53 -0.02
N VAL A 45 4.15 3.08 -0.75
CA VAL A 45 4.02 2.93 -2.20
C VAL A 45 5.24 3.50 -2.93
N GLU A 46 5.69 4.70 -2.58
CA GLU A 46 6.86 5.34 -3.20
C GLU A 46 8.12 4.49 -3.04
N SER A 47 8.33 3.92 -1.85
CA SER A 47 9.50 3.08 -1.60
C SER A 47 9.54 1.77 -2.41
N LEU A 48 8.42 1.32 -2.99
CA LEU A 48 8.39 0.16 -3.91
C LEU A 48 9.14 0.45 -5.21
N THR A 49 9.29 1.71 -5.60
CA THR A 49 10.13 2.10 -6.75
C THR A 49 11.55 1.58 -6.61
N ALA A 50 12.12 1.59 -5.40
CA ALA A 50 13.48 1.09 -5.14
C ALA A 50 13.52 -0.35 -4.62
N PHE A 51 12.43 -0.83 -4.02
CA PHE A 51 12.35 -2.14 -3.36
C PHE A 51 11.03 -2.84 -3.72
N PRO A 52 10.84 -3.27 -4.98
CA PRO A 52 9.57 -3.84 -5.45
C PRO A 52 9.18 -5.13 -4.73
N GLU A 53 10.15 -5.90 -4.24
CA GLU A 53 9.94 -7.17 -3.53
C GLU A 53 10.02 -7.02 -2.00
N ARG A 54 9.82 -5.82 -1.45
CA ARG A 54 9.85 -5.61 0.01
C ARG A 54 8.67 -6.28 0.73
N GLY A 55 7.57 -6.53 0.01
CA GLY A 55 6.40 -7.20 0.57
C GLY A 55 6.74 -8.60 1.06
N ALA A 56 6.33 -8.94 2.29
CA ALA A 56 6.45 -10.29 2.79
C ALA A 56 5.39 -11.18 2.13
N TYR A 57 5.74 -12.43 1.83
CA TYR A 57 4.73 -13.42 1.46
C TYR A 57 4.09 -13.99 2.73
N PRO A 58 2.76 -13.83 2.95
CA PRO A 58 2.08 -14.39 4.11
C PRO A 58 2.29 -15.90 4.13
N LYS A 59 2.74 -16.45 5.25
CA LYS A 59 3.03 -17.90 5.38
C LYS A 59 1.82 -18.75 5.00
N GLU A 60 0.62 -18.26 5.28
CA GLU A 60 -0.66 -18.87 4.93
C GLU A 60 -0.84 -19.00 3.41
N LEU A 61 -0.55 -17.96 2.64
CA LEU A 61 -0.66 -17.97 1.17
C LEU A 61 0.47 -18.77 0.53
N VAL A 62 1.69 -18.69 1.09
CA VAL A 62 2.85 -19.48 0.64
C VAL A 62 2.59 -20.98 0.76
N ALA A 63 1.95 -21.41 1.87
CA ALA A 63 1.58 -22.81 2.07
C ALA A 63 0.62 -23.33 0.99
N LEU A 64 -0.17 -22.44 0.38
CA LEU A 64 -1.09 -22.75 -0.71
C LEU A 64 -0.47 -22.57 -2.10
N GLY A 65 0.81 -22.20 -2.20
CA GLY A 65 1.49 -21.92 -3.46
C GLY A 65 1.08 -20.59 -4.12
N ILE A 66 0.37 -19.72 -3.39
CA ILE A 66 -0.11 -18.42 -3.89
C ILE A 66 0.96 -17.37 -3.63
N ARG A 67 1.37 -16.67 -4.69
CA ARG A 67 2.38 -15.59 -4.65
C ARG A 67 1.94 -14.28 -5.30
N ASP A 68 0.89 -14.32 -6.13
CA ASP A 68 0.18 -13.15 -6.66
C ASP A 68 -1.15 -13.00 -5.90
N TYR A 69 -1.36 -11.84 -5.27
CA TYR A 69 -2.58 -11.50 -4.54
C TYR A 69 -2.80 -9.98 -4.51
#